data_AF-A0A1H4BE57-F1
#
_entry.id   AF-A0A1H4BE57-F1
#
_cell.length_a   1.000
_cell.length_b   1.000
_cell.length_c   1.000
_cell.angle_alpha   90.00
_cell.angle_beta   90.00
_cell.angle_gamma   90.00
#
_symmetry.space_group_name_H-M   'P 1'
#
loop_
_entity.id
_entity.type
_entity.pdbx_description
1 polymer ?
#
loop_
_entity_poly.entity_id
_entity_poly.type
_entity_poly.pdbx_seq_one_letter_code
_entity_poly.pdbx_strand_id
1 'polypeptide(L)'
;MKKIGIGLLMIILFCLCTTSGVLAANSTTTDKNASTLDPKVIAFNLTDAAIDTLFSSQDSKTTVPPSPDITTITTPQDLIDFGLSVSQAPAHYKDVTVSLENDLQLTEPWIPITTFAGTFLGNGHTISGLSIANDESSVAQGTNLGFVALLTTDGNIQDLNIQGEITGIGNVGSIAALSQGNIQGCTFSGIIDVEDLQRTPNGSLFSGCGGIVGINNGTVVDCKTEQNTTITRTGMLCGGIVGMNLFTLSKGTPTGSITNCTNNATITCLNDDTRTMGDGTGGIVGRHQTFGVDEKTIPTLPVQISDCTNNGAITSAIASPEELPGSWPMASWKTA
;
A
#
# COMPACT_ATOMS: atom_id res chain seq x y z
N MET A 1 -27.48 12.66 72.29
CA MET A 1 -26.85 11.58 71.47
C MET A 1 -25.37 11.94 71.35
N LYS A 2 -24.46 11.23 72.03
CA LYS A 2 -23.51 10.22 71.47
C LYS A 2 -22.73 10.77 70.26
N LYS A 3 -21.41 10.66 70.05
CA LYS A 3 -20.20 10.03 70.65
C LYS A 3 -19.02 10.58 69.77
N ILE A 4 -17.86 10.98 70.31
CA ILE A 4 -16.53 10.29 70.30
C ILE A 4 -15.85 10.05 68.92
N GLY A 5 -14.55 10.42 68.83
CA GLY A 5 -13.48 9.74 68.04
C GLY A 5 -12.78 10.66 67.01
N ILE A 6 -11.54 11.14 67.19
CA ILE A 6 -10.21 10.48 67.08
C ILE A 6 -9.99 9.69 65.78
N GLY A 7 -9.04 10.17 64.95
CA GLY A 7 -8.02 9.29 64.36
C GLY A 7 -7.99 9.13 62.83
N LEU A 8 -6.81 9.45 62.28
CA LEU A 8 -6.00 8.61 61.38
C LEU A 8 -5.93 8.92 59.87
N LEU A 9 -4.67 9.09 59.45
CA LEU A 9 -4.03 8.71 58.18
C LEU A 9 -4.47 9.36 56.86
N MET A 10 -3.64 10.33 56.50
CA MET A 10 -3.22 10.70 55.16
C MET A 10 -2.65 9.50 54.37
N ILE A 11 -2.81 9.56 53.04
CA ILE A 11 -2.35 8.65 51.95
C ILE A 11 -3.46 7.76 51.39
N ILE A 12 -4.14 8.26 50.34
CA ILE A 12 -4.59 7.46 49.20
C ILE A 12 -4.26 8.22 47.92
N LEU A 13 -3.40 7.59 47.13
CA LEU A 13 -2.93 7.87 45.79
C LEU A 13 -4.09 7.77 44.79
N PHE A 14 -4.40 8.82 44.03
CA PHE A 14 -5.13 8.67 42.76
C PHE A 14 -4.66 9.66 41.69
N CYS A 15 -4.17 9.04 40.62
CA CYS A 15 -3.78 9.50 39.31
C CYS A 15 -4.49 10.77 38.81
N LEU A 16 -3.71 11.82 38.54
CA LEU A 16 -4.10 12.95 37.69
C LEU A 16 -3.28 12.86 36.40
N CYS A 17 -3.94 12.36 35.35
CA CYS A 17 -3.48 12.49 33.97
C CYS A 17 -3.48 13.98 33.61
N THR A 18 -2.30 14.56 33.45
CA THR A 18 -2.15 15.94 32.98
C THR A 18 -2.15 15.97 31.46
N THR A 19 -3.06 16.78 30.93
CA THR A 19 -3.10 17.32 29.58
C THR A 19 -1.69 17.60 29.05
N SER A 20 -1.33 16.99 27.92
CA SER A 20 -0.14 17.36 27.15
C SER A 20 -0.57 17.94 25.82
N GLY A 21 0.02 19.09 25.51
CA GLY A 21 -0.41 20.03 24.50
C GLY A 21 -0.29 19.55 23.07
N VAL A 22 -1.12 20.17 22.24
CA VAL A 22 -1.08 20.19 20.79
C VAL A 22 0.27 20.75 20.34
N LEU A 23 1.01 20.00 19.54
CA LEU A 23 2.18 20.45 18.79
C LEU A 23 1.90 20.17 17.30
N ALA A 24 1.42 21.21 16.62
CA ALA A 24 1.35 21.24 15.16
C ALA A 24 2.78 21.24 14.60
N ALA A 25 3.15 20.19 13.86
CA ALA A 25 4.40 20.15 13.12
C ALA A 25 4.12 20.62 11.69
N ASN A 26 4.41 21.90 11.45
CA ASN A 26 4.57 22.46 10.12
C ASN A 26 5.92 21.94 9.58
N SER A 27 5.95 21.04 8.58
CA SER A 27 7.21 20.61 7.97
C SER A 27 7.19 20.79 6.45
N THR A 28 7.56 21.99 6.02
CA THR A 28 8.26 22.16 4.75
C THR A 28 9.69 21.65 4.94
N THR A 29 10.01 20.41 4.58
CA THR A 29 11.40 19.96 4.44
C THR A 29 11.65 19.43 3.04
N THR A 30 12.49 20.16 2.31
CA THR A 30 13.19 19.71 1.11
C THR A 30 14.39 18.88 1.58
N ASP A 31 14.21 17.61 1.90
CA ASP A 31 15.32 16.75 2.32
C ASP A 31 15.99 16.07 1.13
N LYS A 32 17.17 16.60 0.76
CA LYS A 32 18.06 16.06 -0.28
C LYS A 32 19.00 14.94 0.20
N ASN A 33 18.83 14.39 1.41
CA ASN A 33 19.68 13.32 1.93
C ASN A 33 18.86 12.27 2.67
N ALA A 34 18.54 11.16 1.99
CA ALA A 34 17.77 10.04 2.52
C ALA A 34 18.57 9.13 3.49
N SER A 35 19.49 9.67 4.29
CA SER A 35 20.35 8.85 5.17
C SER A 35 20.07 8.96 6.67
N THR A 36 19.15 9.84 7.12
CA THR A 36 18.80 9.93 8.55
C THR A 36 17.36 10.41 8.73
N LEU A 37 16.38 9.56 8.40
CA LEU A 37 15.02 9.74 8.90
C LEU A 37 15.00 9.23 10.34
N ASP A 38 14.83 10.12 11.32
CA ASP A 38 14.44 9.75 12.69
C ASP A 38 13.02 9.16 12.62
N PRO A 39 12.85 7.85 12.80
CA PRO A 39 11.54 7.25 12.67
C PRO A 39 10.76 7.63 13.92
N LYS A 40 9.89 8.65 13.82
CA LYS A 40 8.73 8.71 14.71
C LYS A 40 7.85 7.50 14.38
N VAL A 41 8.22 6.36 14.96
CA VAL A 41 7.45 5.11 14.96
C VAL A 41 6.16 5.40 15.72
N ILE A 42 5.10 5.79 15.00
CA ILE A 42 3.76 5.64 15.56
C ILE A 42 3.47 4.14 15.50
N ALA A 43 3.76 3.46 16.60
CA ALA A 43 3.52 2.04 16.78
C ALA A 43 2.00 1.77 16.77
N PHE A 44 1.45 1.56 15.58
CA PHE A 44 0.24 0.77 15.43
C PHE A 44 0.69 -0.67 15.35
N ASN A 45 0.57 -1.39 16.47
CA ASN A 45 0.83 -2.82 16.50
C ASN A 45 -0.31 -3.56 15.79
N LEU A 46 -0.21 -3.72 14.48
CA LEU A 46 -0.91 -4.80 13.78
C LEU A 46 -0.42 -6.13 14.37
N THR A 47 -1.35 -7.02 14.70
CA THR A 47 -1.00 -8.38 15.15
C THR A 47 -0.66 -9.25 13.94
N ASP A 48 0.08 -10.34 14.14
CA ASP A 48 0.34 -11.32 13.06
C ASP A 48 -0.97 -11.79 12.40
N ALA A 49 -2.03 -11.96 13.19
CA ALA A 49 -3.37 -12.31 12.69
C ALA A 49 -4.00 -11.22 11.80
N ALA A 50 -3.74 -9.94 12.07
CA ALA A 50 -4.21 -8.84 11.23
C ALA A 50 -3.44 -8.81 9.90
N ILE A 51 -2.13 -9.09 9.91
CA ILE A 51 -1.32 -9.24 8.68
C ILE A 51 -1.84 -10.44 7.86
N ASP A 52 -2.09 -11.58 8.50
CA ASP A 52 -2.64 -12.77 7.83
C ASP A 52 -4.00 -12.49 7.21
N THR A 53 -4.85 -11.72 7.88
CA THR A 53 -6.14 -11.30 7.34
C THR A 53 -5.95 -10.38 6.12
N LEU A 54 -5.00 -9.44 6.19
CA LEU A 54 -4.71 -8.49 5.11
C LEU A 54 -4.30 -9.18 3.81
N PHE A 55 -3.49 -10.24 3.92
CA PHE A 55 -3.00 -11.02 2.79
C PHE A 55 -3.75 -12.34 2.58
N SER A 56 -4.93 -12.48 3.16
CA SER A 56 -5.76 -13.67 2.92
C SER A 56 -6.36 -13.60 1.50
N SER A 57 -6.13 -14.66 0.72
CA SER A 57 -6.70 -14.79 -0.62
C SER A 57 -8.23 -14.79 -0.53
N GLN A 58 -8.90 -13.97 -1.34
CA GLN A 58 -10.36 -13.94 -1.45
C GLN A 58 -10.88 -14.96 -2.47
N ASP A 59 -10.17 -16.06 -2.66
CA ASP A 59 -10.42 -16.99 -3.75
C ASP A 59 -11.75 -17.72 -3.56
N SER A 60 -12.60 -17.64 -4.58
CA SER A 60 -13.77 -18.46 -4.72
C SER A 60 -13.35 -19.92 -4.93
N LYS A 61 -13.82 -20.83 -4.07
CA LYS A 61 -13.54 -22.27 -4.17
C LYS A 61 -14.30 -22.86 -5.36
N THR A 62 -13.80 -22.66 -6.57
CA THR A 62 -14.36 -23.28 -7.77
C THR A 62 -13.66 -24.60 -8.08
N THR A 63 -14.43 -25.59 -8.54
CA THR A 63 -13.95 -26.91 -8.97
C THR A 63 -13.77 -26.97 -10.48
N VAL A 64 -13.60 -25.82 -11.15
CA VAL A 64 -13.46 -25.75 -12.60
C VAL A 64 -12.11 -26.38 -12.97
N PRO A 65 -12.07 -27.38 -13.87
CA PRO A 65 -10.81 -27.94 -14.33
C PRO A 65 -9.93 -26.82 -14.92
N PRO A 66 -8.63 -26.80 -14.63
CA PRO A 66 -7.75 -25.76 -15.16
C PRO A 66 -7.79 -25.77 -16.70
N SER A 67 -7.91 -24.58 -17.28
CA SER A 67 -7.55 -24.32 -18.68
C SER A 67 -6.11 -24.80 -18.91
N PRO A 68 -5.71 -25.27 -20.12
CA PRO A 68 -4.31 -25.58 -20.40
C PRO A 68 -3.41 -24.42 -19.97
N ASP A 69 -2.25 -24.75 -19.37
CA ASP A 69 -1.31 -23.78 -18.82
C ASP A 69 -0.95 -22.74 -19.88
N ILE A 70 -1.34 -21.49 -19.62
CA ILE A 70 -0.87 -20.36 -20.41
C ILE A 70 0.53 -20.01 -19.90
N THR A 71 1.53 -20.45 -20.64
CA THR A 71 2.95 -20.24 -20.33
C THR A 71 3.60 -19.14 -21.19
N THR A 72 2.88 -18.67 -22.21
CA THR A 72 3.34 -17.63 -23.13
C THR A 72 2.19 -16.71 -23.49
N ILE A 73 2.45 -15.40 -23.47
CA ILE A 73 1.50 -14.34 -23.75
C ILE A 73 2.06 -13.52 -24.92
N THR A 74 1.36 -13.52 -26.04
CA THR A 74 1.75 -12.82 -27.28
C THR A 74 0.74 -11.77 -27.72
N THR A 75 -0.50 -11.86 -27.23
CA THR A 75 -1.60 -10.96 -27.58
C THR A 75 -2.30 -10.40 -26.33
N PRO A 76 -3.04 -9.27 -26.45
CA PRO A 76 -3.91 -8.79 -25.37
C PRO A 76 -4.92 -9.83 -24.89
N GLN A 77 -5.45 -10.66 -25.79
CA GLN A 77 -6.41 -11.70 -25.43
C GLN A 77 -5.75 -12.80 -24.59
N ASP A 78 -4.53 -13.23 -24.94
CA ASP A 78 -3.77 -14.20 -24.14
C ASP A 78 -3.60 -13.73 -22.70
N LEU A 79 -3.34 -12.42 -22.51
CA LEU A 79 -3.17 -11.81 -21.20
C LEU A 79 -4.48 -11.80 -20.39
N ILE A 80 -5.60 -11.47 -21.04
CA ILE A 80 -6.94 -11.49 -20.41
C ILE A 80 -7.31 -12.93 -20.01
N ASP A 81 -7.09 -13.89 -20.90
CA ASP A 81 -7.39 -15.31 -20.65
C ASP A 81 -6.50 -15.87 -19.53
N PHE A 82 -5.22 -15.48 -19.50
CA PHE A 82 -4.30 -15.78 -18.40
C PHE A 82 -4.82 -15.24 -17.08
N GLY A 83 -5.15 -13.94 -17.01
CA GLY A 83 -5.60 -13.31 -15.78
C GLY A 83 -6.89 -13.94 -15.23
N LEU A 84 -7.82 -14.29 -16.12
CA LEU A 84 -9.04 -15.02 -15.77
C LEU A 84 -8.74 -16.44 -15.26
N SER A 85 -7.88 -17.19 -15.96
CA SER A 85 -7.55 -18.56 -15.60
C SER A 85 -6.84 -18.65 -14.25
N VAL A 86 -5.90 -17.73 -13.97
CA VAL A 86 -5.21 -17.65 -12.68
C VAL A 86 -6.20 -17.33 -11.57
N SER A 87 -7.08 -16.34 -11.78
CA SER A 87 -8.04 -15.91 -10.75
C SER A 87 -9.06 -17.01 -10.41
N GLN A 88 -9.34 -17.93 -11.34
CA GLN A 88 -10.22 -19.08 -11.11
C GLN A 88 -9.52 -20.25 -10.43
N ALA A 89 -8.23 -20.45 -10.69
CA ALA A 89 -7.45 -21.60 -10.21
C ALA A 89 -6.03 -21.20 -9.76
N PRO A 90 -5.88 -20.34 -8.73
CA PRO A 90 -4.57 -19.77 -8.38
C PRO A 90 -3.56 -20.82 -7.91
N ALA A 91 -4.02 -21.87 -7.24
CA ALA A 91 -3.18 -22.99 -6.82
C ALA A 91 -2.60 -23.79 -8.00
N HIS A 92 -3.25 -23.79 -9.16
CA HIS A 92 -2.77 -24.46 -10.37
C HIS A 92 -1.56 -23.75 -10.98
N TYR A 93 -1.48 -22.43 -10.83
CA TYR A 93 -0.38 -21.62 -11.31
C TYR A 93 0.77 -21.50 -10.31
N LYS A 94 0.69 -22.17 -9.16
CA LYS A 94 1.81 -22.28 -8.26
C LYS A 94 2.95 -23.01 -8.98
N ASP A 95 4.13 -22.42 -8.98
CA ASP A 95 5.34 -22.90 -9.69
C ASP A 95 5.27 -22.85 -11.24
N VAL A 96 4.20 -22.31 -11.82
CA VAL A 96 4.13 -22.08 -13.28
C VAL A 96 4.84 -20.79 -13.65
N THR A 97 5.65 -20.84 -14.70
CA THR A 97 6.26 -19.66 -15.31
C THR A 97 5.50 -19.26 -16.56
N VAL A 98 5.06 -18.01 -16.62
CA VAL A 98 4.45 -17.37 -17.78
C VAL A 98 5.36 -16.27 -18.31
N SER A 99 5.46 -16.17 -19.62
CA SER A 99 6.35 -15.23 -20.33
C SER A 99 5.56 -14.30 -21.23
N LEU A 100 5.85 -13.01 -21.13
CA LEU A 100 5.40 -12.00 -22.07
C LEU A 100 6.42 -11.93 -23.22
N GLU A 101 5.96 -12.04 -24.46
CA GLU A 101 6.84 -12.12 -25.65
C GLU A 101 6.70 -10.92 -26.60
N ASN A 102 5.74 -10.04 -26.32
CA ASN A 102 5.49 -8.82 -27.08
C ASN A 102 5.03 -7.70 -26.16
N ASP A 103 5.27 -6.46 -26.59
CA ASP A 103 4.54 -5.32 -26.04
C ASP A 103 3.06 -5.46 -26.38
N LEU A 104 2.19 -5.22 -25.39
CA LEU A 104 0.75 -5.34 -25.53
C LEU A 104 0.08 -3.99 -25.33
N GLN A 105 -0.94 -3.71 -26.13
CA GLN A 105 -1.83 -2.58 -25.94
C GLN A 105 -3.21 -3.11 -25.53
N LEU A 106 -3.61 -2.86 -24.29
CA LEU A 106 -4.96 -3.07 -23.82
C LEU A 106 -5.86 -1.93 -24.30
N THR A 107 -7.09 -2.30 -24.66
CA THR A 107 -8.17 -1.36 -25.02
C THR A 107 -9.37 -1.47 -24.10
N GLU A 108 -9.45 -2.57 -23.35
CA GLU A 108 -10.51 -2.86 -22.38
C GLU A 108 -9.99 -2.68 -20.95
N PRO A 109 -10.85 -2.35 -19.98
CA PRO A 109 -10.47 -2.28 -18.58
C PRO A 109 -9.84 -3.59 -18.08
N TRP A 110 -8.74 -3.47 -17.32
CA TRP A 110 -8.08 -4.60 -16.72
C TRP A 110 -8.79 -5.02 -15.43
N ILE A 111 -9.04 -6.32 -15.30
CA ILE A 111 -9.52 -6.92 -14.06
C ILE A 111 -8.28 -7.47 -13.33
N PRO A 112 -7.94 -6.95 -12.14
CA PRO A 112 -6.81 -7.44 -11.36
C PRO A 112 -6.83 -8.95 -11.17
N ILE A 113 -5.68 -9.61 -11.35
CA ILE A 113 -5.53 -11.02 -10.99
C ILE A 113 -5.70 -11.15 -9.48
N THR A 114 -6.68 -11.93 -9.02
CA THR A 114 -7.08 -11.94 -7.60
C THR A 114 -5.95 -12.37 -6.68
N THR A 115 -5.29 -13.48 -7.02
CA THR A 115 -4.19 -14.08 -6.28
C THR A 115 -3.22 -14.72 -7.26
N PHE A 116 -1.92 -14.41 -7.17
CA PHE A 116 -0.90 -15.02 -8.02
C PHE A 116 0.26 -15.60 -7.20
N ALA A 117 0.63 -16.84 -7.52
CA ALA A 117 1.65 -17.64 -6.83
C ALA A 117 2.68 -18.27 -7.79
N GLY A 118 2.68 -17.84 -9.06
CA GLY A 118 3.62 -18.31 -10.09
C GLY A 118 4.71 -17.28 -10.39
N THR A 119 5.38 -17.45 -11.52
CA THR A 119 6.37 -16.48 -12.04
C THR A 119 5.86 -15.82 -13.31
N PHE A 120 5.73 -14.50 -13.31
CA PHE A 120 5.44 -13.69 -14.49
C PHE A 120 6.72 -13.02 -14.98
N LEU A 121 7.22 -13.43 -16.14
CA LEU A 121 8.37 -12.84 -16.81
C LEU A 121 7.86 -11.81 -17.81
N GLY A 122 8.01 -10.53 -17.48
CA GLY A 122 7.75 -9.43 -18.41
C GLY A 122 8.77 -9.34 -19.53
N ASN A 123 9.98 -9.91 -19.37
CA ASN A 123 11.05 -9.94 -20.38
C ASN A 123 11.42 -8.54 -20.94
N GLY A 124 11.18 -7.48 -20.17
CA GLY A 124 11.37 -6.09 -20.58
C GLY A 124 10.25 -5.52 -21.45
N HIS A 125 9.19 -6.28 -21.72
CA HIS A 125 8.04 -5.83 -22.49
C HIS A 125 7.10 -4.92 -21.70
N THR A 126 6.31 -4.17 -22.46
CA THR A 126 5.36 -3.19 -21.92
C THR A 126 3.92 -3.63 -22.12
N ILE A 127 3.13 -3.60 -21.06
CA ILE A 127 1.66 -3.61 -21.12
C ILE A 127 1.19 -2.16 -21.05
N SER A 128 0.67 -1.65 -22.16
CA SER A 128 0.15 -0.29 -22.31
C SER A 128 -1.37 -0.26 -22.29
N GLY A 129 -1.96 0.86 -21.89
CA GLY A 129 -3.41 1.02 -21.81
C GLY A 129 -4.04 0.26 -20.63
N LEU A 130 -3.25 -0.10 -19.61
CA LEU A 130 -3.80 -0.66 -18.38
C LEU A 130 -4.78 0.37 -17.78
N SER A 131 -6.03 -0.01 -17.58
CA SER A 131 -7.05 0.86 -16.99
C SER A 131 -7.77 0.10 -15.89
N ILE A 132 -7.63 0.54 -14.64
CA ILE A 132 -8.31 -0.04 -13.50
C ILE A 132 -9.10 1.08 -12.82
N ALA A 133 -10.40 0.87 -12.61
CA ALA A 133 -11.28 1.83 -11.96
C ALA A 133 -12.28 1.11 -11.06
N ASN A 134 -12.55 1.66 -9.87
CA ASN A 134 -13.70 1.30 -9.03
C ASN A 134 -14.32 2.56 -8.40
N ASP A 135 -15.54 2.43 -7.90
CA ASP A 135 -16.24 3.50 -7.17
C ASP A 135 -16.57 3.10 -5.72
N GLU A 136 -16.95 4.08 -4.89
CA GLU A 136 -17.36 3.87 -3.49
C GLU A 136 -18.45 2.80 -3.33
N SER A 137 -19.35 2.69 -4.31
CA SER A 137 -20.46 1.75 -4.27
C SER A 137 -20.04 0.29 -4.49
N SER A 138 -18.85 0.10 -5.05
CA SER A 138 -18.22 -1.19 -5.36
C SER A 138 -17.22 -1.64 -4.30
N VAL A 139 -17.01 -0.85 -3.23
CA VAL A 139 -16.07 -1.15 -2.15
C VAL A 139 -16.67 -2.20 -1.20
N ALA A 140 -16.67 -3.45 -1.64
CA ALA A 140 -16.57 -4.56 -0.69
C ALA A 140 -15.19 -4.45 0.00
N GLN A 141 -15.15 -4.74 1.30
CA GLN A 141 -13.95 -4.61 2.16
C GLN A 141 -12.64 -4.98 1.43
N GLY A 142 -11.73 -4.00 1.28
CA GLY A 142 -10.38 -4.22 0.76
C GLY A 142 -10.28 -4.34 -0.76
N THR A 143 -10.68 -3.30 -1.51
CA THR A 143 -10.36 -3.30 -2.94
C THR A 143 -8.85 -3.13 -3.15
N ASN A 144 -8.30 -4.06 -3.92
CA ASN A 144 -6.89 -4.19 -4.20
C ASN A 144 -6.71 -3.93 -5.70
N LEU A 145 -6.19 -2.76 -6.05
CA LEU A 145 -6.05 -2.27 -7.41
C LEU A 145 -4.60 -2.38 -7.87
N GLY A 146 -4.36 -3.19 -8.88
CA GLY A 146 -3.06 -3.41 -9.51
C GLY A 146 -3.14 -4.44 -10.61
N PHE A 147 -2.05 -4.66 -11.34
CA PHE A 147 -1.97 -5.77 -12.29
C PHE A 147 -2.32 -7.10 -11.61
N VAL A 148 -1.76 -7.32 -10.42
CA VAL A 148 -2.23 -8.33 -9.46
C VAL A 148 -2.79 -7.66 -8.19
N ALA A 149 -3.88 -8.18 -7.67
CA ALA A 149 -4.43 -7.76 -6.39
C ALA A 149 -3.59 -8.29 -5.22
N LEU A 150 -3.23 -9.57 -5.25
CA LEU A 150 -2.37 -10.21 -4.24
C LEU A 150 -1.29 -11.06 -4.91
N LEU A 151 -0.02 -10.67 -4.71
CA LEU A 151 1.13 -11.52 -4.97
C LEU A 151 1.48 -12.30 -3.71
N THR A 152 1.40 -13.63 -3.74
CA THR A 152 1.69 -14.47 -2.56
C THR A 152 3.19 -14.64 -2.35
N THR A 153 3.61 -15.31 -1.27
CA THR A 153 5.03 -15.60 -0.97
C THR A 153 5.76 -16.37 -2.07
N ASP A 154 5.05 -17.18 -2.85
CA ASP A 154 5.61 -17.95 -3.96
C ASP A 154 5.59 -17.16 -5.29
N GLY A 155 4.90 -16.02 -5.31
CA GLY A 155 4.70 -15.18 -6.48
C GLY A 155 5.94 -14.38 -6.85
N ASN A 156 6.23 -14.31 -8.15
CA ASN A 156 7.34 -13.54 -8.71
C ASN A 156 6.85 -12.75 -9.93
N ILE A 157 7.17 -11.45 -9.99
CA ILE A 157 6.96 -10.61 -11.18
C ILE A 157 8.29 -9.93 -11.51
N GLN A 158 8.78 -10.14 -12.73
CA GLN A 158 10.12 -9.69 -13.15
C GLN A 158 10.05 -8.94 -14.47
N ASP A 159 10.82 -7.85 -14.58
CA ASP A 159 11.11 -7.13 -15.83
C ASP A 159 9.84 -6.73 -16.61
N LEU A 160 8.80 -6.30 -15.90
CA LEU A 160 7.52 -5.88 -16.48
C LEU A 160 7.38 -4.36 -16.47
N ASN A 161 7.07 -3.78 -17.63
CA ASN A 161 6.73 -2.37 -17.74
C ASN A 161 5.21 -2.21 -17.88
N ILE A 162 4.61 -1.35 -17.04
CA ILE A 162 3.19 -1.01 -17.11
C ILE A 162 3.02 0.45 -17.47
N GLN A 163 2.19 0.72 -18.47
CA GLN A 163 1.70 2.05 -18.79
C GLN A 163 0.19 2.11 -18.68
N GLY A 164 -0.33 3.02 -17.86
CA GLY A 164 -1.77 3.05 -17.63
C GLY A 164 -2.25 4.02 -16.57
N GLU A 165 -3.53 3.87 -16.25
CA GLU A 165 -4.28 4.67 -15.30
C GLU A 165 -4.97 3.77 -14.28
N ILE A 166 -4.81 4.11 -13.00
CA ILE A 166 -5.48 3.43 -11.89
C ILE A 166 -6.20 4.48 -11.08
N THR A 167 -7.53 4.42 -11.08
CA THR A 167 -8.39 5.33 -10.35
C THR A 167 -9.27 4.58 -9.35
N GLY A 168 -9.61 5.24 -8.26
CA GLY A 168 -10.63 4.75 -7.33
C GLY A 168 -10.09 4.60 -5.91
N ILE A 169 -10.48 3.52 -5.22
CA ILE A 169 -10.41 3.46 -3.76
C ILE A 169 -9.86 2.12 -3.28
N GLY A 170 -8.90 2.17 -2.35
CA GLY A 170 -8.37 1.00 -1.66
C GLY A 170 -6.84 0.95 -1.59
N ASN A 171 -6.29 -0.27 -1.59
CA ASN A 171 -4.86 -0.52 -1.75
C ASN A 171 -4.50 -0.45 -3.22
N VAL A 172 -3.48 0.33 -3.57
CA VAL A 172 -3.16 0.62 -4.95
C VAL A 172 -1.67 0.50 -5.21
N GLY A 173 -1.31 -0.32 -6.19
CA GLY A 173 0.03 -0.39 -6.75
C GLY A 173 -0.04 -0.90 -8.18
N SER A 174 0.73 -0.30 -9.10
CA SER A 174 0.60 -0.65 -10.53
C SER A 174 0.88 -2.12 -10.83
N ILE A 175 1.90 -2.69 -10.18
CA ILE A 175 2.26 -4.10 -10.32
C ILE A 175 1.43 -4.95 -9.36
N ALA A 176 1.43 -4.59 -8.08
CA ALA A 176 0.69 -5.32 -7.07
C ALA A 176 0.01 -4.38 -6.06
N ALA A 177 -1.26 -4.59 -5.77
CA ALA A 177 -1.89 -3.88 -4.66
C ALA A 177 -1.32 -4.35 -3.31
N LEU A 178 -1.21 -5.67 -3.12
CA LEU A 178 -0.61 -6.34 -1.97
C LEU A 178 0.47 -7.31 -2.44
N SER A 179 1.64 -7.30 -1.81
CA SER A 179 2.72 -8.24 -2.13
C SER A 179 3.30 -8.91 -0.89
N GLN A 180 3.40 -10.24 -0.92
CA GLN A 180 4.27 -11.06 -0.06
C GLN A 180 5.40 -11.73 -0.87
N GLY A 181 5.36 -11.60 -2.20
CA GLY A 181 6.29 -12.24 -3.12
C GLY A 181 7.45 -11.33 -3.53
N ASN A 182 8.06 -11.64 -4.67
CA ASN A 182 9.17 -10.88 -5.23
C ASN A 182 8.75 -10.07 -6.46
N ILE A 183 9.03 -8.77 -6.44
CA ILE A 183 8.82 -7.86 -7.57
C ILE A 183 10.17 -7.26 -7.92
N GLN A 184 10.63 -7.50 -9.15
CA GLN A 184 11.97 -7.13 -9.59
C GLN A 184 11.96 -6.46 -10.97
N GLY A 185 12.77 -5.42 -11.16
CA GLY A 185 13.01 -4.83 -12.50
C GLY A 185 11.76 -4.22 -13.14
N CYS A 186 10.71 -3.95 -12.36
CA CYS A 186 9.43 -3.49 -12.88
C CYS A 186 9.36 -1.96 -12.96
N THR A 187 8.70 -1.46 -14.01
CA THR A 187 8.53 -0.02 -14.24
C THR A 187 7.07 0.37 -14.36
N PHE A 188 6.72 1.54 -13.82
CA PHE A 188 5.41 2.15 -14.05
C PHE A 188 5.53 3.55 -14.67
N SER A 189 4.66 3.83 -15.63
CA SER A 189 4.45 5.15 -16.23
C SER A 189 2.96 5.43 -16.39
N GLY A 190 2.46 6.49 -15.77
CA GLY A 190 1.07 6.93 -15.98
C GLY A 190 0.46 7.57 -14.75
N ILE A 191 -0.82 7.33 -14.52
CA ILE A 191 -1.60 8.03 -13.50
C ILE A 191 -2.08 7.04 -12.45
N ILE A 192 -1.84 7.35 -11.19
CA ILE A 192 -2.55 6.73 -10.06
C ILE A 192 -3.28 7.86 -9.34
N ASP A 193 -4.60 7.77 -9.25
CA ASP A 193 -5.41 8.75 -8.54
C ASP A 193 -6.38 8.04 -7.59
N VAL A 194 -6.09 8.13 -6.31
CA VAL A 194 -6.79 7.37 -5.27
C VAL A 194 -7.57 8.30 -4.38
N GLU A 195 -8.88 8.11 -4.39
CA GLU A 195 -9.79 8.84 -3.52
C GLU A 195 -9.79 8.22 -2.11
N ASP A 196 -10.07 9.07 -1.15
CA ASP A 196 -10.16 8.74 0.25
C ASP A 196 -11.28 7.74 0.51
N LEU A 197 -10.99 6.74 1.35
CA LEU A 197 -12.05 5.98 1.98
C LEU A 197 -12.69 6.90 3.02
N GLN A 198 -13.82 7.54 2.70
CA GLN A 198 -14.72 7.99 3.75
C GLN A 198 -14.91 6.82 4.69
N ARG A 199 -14.47 6.99 5.95
CA ARG A 199 -14.42 5.95 6.98
C ARG A 199 -15.62 5.03 6.82
N THR A 200 -15.42 3.83 6.26
CA THR A 200 -16.46 2.82 6.34
C THR A 200 -16.74 2.65 7.83
N PRO A 201 -18.00 2.50 8.27
CA PRO A 201 -18.34 2.42 9.69
C PRO A 201 -17.52 1.38 10.48
N ASN A 202 -16.89 0.44 9.76
CA ASN A 202 -16.08 -0.66 10.27
C ASN A 202 -14.55 -0.44 10.19
N GLY A 203 -14.06 0.72 9.76
CA GLY A 203 -12.69 1.17 9.99
C GLY A 203 -11.58 0.30 9.39
N SER A 204 -11.56 0.12 8.06
CA SER A 204 -10.33 -0.35 7.42
C SER A 204 -9.28 0.78 7.48
N LEU A 205 -8.44 0.77 8.51
CA LEU A 205 -7.56 1.87 8.88
C LEU A 205 -6.25 1.94 8.07
N PHE A 206 -6.05 1.03 7.11
CA PHE A 206 -4.75 0.87 6.44
C PHE A 206 -4.96 0.60 4.95
N SER A 207 -4.79 1.64 4.14
CA SER A 207 -4.66 1.49 2.70
C SER A 207 -3.41 2.21 2.22
N GLY A 208 -2.60 1.49 1.45
CA GLY A 208 -1.37 2.01 0.86
C GLY A 208 -1.57 2.32 -0.62
N CYS A 209 -1.08 3.47 -1.07
CA CYS A 209 -0.90 3.79 -2.48
C CYS A 209 0.59 3.87 -2.79
N GLY A 210 1.09 2.99 -3.65
CA GLY A 210 2.45 3.05 -4.16
C GLY A 210 2.47 3.10 -5.68
N GLY A 211 3.52 3.68 -6.26
CA GLY A 211 3.72 3.62 -7.71
C GLY A 211 3.85 2.20 -8.24
N ILE A 212 4.45 1.29 -7.46
CA ILE A 212 4.69 -0.11 -7.83
C ILE A 212 3.85 -1.05 -6.94
N VAL A 213 3.89 -0.86 -5.62
CA VAL A 213 3.21 -1.72 -4.65
C VAL A 213 2.38 -0.92 -3.65
N GLY A 214 1.12 -1.27 -3.43
CA GLY A 214 0.31 -0.64 -2.39
C GLY A 214 0.83 -0.95 -0.98
N ILE A 215 0.77 -2.23 -0.59
CA ILE A 215 1.33 -2.74 0.67
C ILE A 215 2.31 -3.87 0.38
N ASN A 216 3.56 -3.69 0.79
CA ASN A 216 4.63 -4.67 0.67
C ASN A 216 4.85 -5.41 2.00
N ASN A 217 4.93 -6.74 1.93
CA ASN A 217 5.42 -7.66 2.95
C ASN A 217 6.26 -8.76 2.26
N GLY A 218 6.89 -8.42 1.13
CA GLY A 218 7.76 -9.27 0.32
C GLY A 218 9.05 -8.54 -0.03
N THR A 219 9.53 -8.68 -1.26
CA THR A 219 10.73 -7.99 -1.77
C THR A 219 10.39 -7.14 -2.99
N VAL A 220 10.91 -5.90 -3.02
CA VAL A 220 10.82 -4.98 -4.16
C VAL A 220 12.22 -4.53 -4.52
N VAL A 221 12.70 -4.90 -5.72
CA VAL A 221 14.10 -4.70 -6.12
C VAL A 221 14.18 -4.12 -7.53
N ASP A 222 15.10 -3.19 -7.77
CA ASP A 222 15.36 -2.63 -9.11
C ASP A 222 14.11 -2.04 -9.80
N CYS A 223 13.13 -1.57 -9.03
CA CYS A 223 11.87 -1.06 -9.56
C CYS A 223 11.86 0.46 -9.67
N LYS A 224 11.08 1.01 -10.62
CA LYS A 224 11.10 2.44 -10.90
C LYS A 224 9.76 3.00 -11.36
N THR A 225 9.47 4.24 -10.99
CA THR A 225 8.43 5.05 -11.67
C THR A 225 9.07 6.01 -12.66
N GLU A 226 8.39 6.30 -13.77
CA GLU A 226 8.87 7.23 -14.80
C GLU A 226 8.54 8.70 -14.50
N GLN A 227 9.26 9.62 -15.14
CA GLN A 227 9.16 11.07 -14.89
C GLN A 227 7.78 11.67 -15.21
N ASN A 228 7.06 11.08 -16.17
CA ASN A 228 5.71 11.45 -16.57
C ASN A 228 4.63 10.80 -15.69
N THR A 229 5.02 10.17 -14.59
CA THR A 229 4.09 9.52 -13.67
C THR A 229 3.56 10.52 -12.64
N THR A 230 2.26 10.45 -12.36
CA THR A 230 1.62 11.20 -11.27
C THR A 230 0.94 10.23 -10.32
N ILE A 231 1.22 10.38 -9.02
CA ILE A 231 0.59 9.60 -7.97
C ILE A 231 -0.12 10.58 -7.05
N THR A 232 -1.44 10.54 -7.07
CA THR A 232 -2.31 11.37 -6.24
C THR A 232 -3.06 10.48 -5.26
N ARG A 233 -3.10 10.89 -4.00
CA ARG A 233 -3.94 10.25 -2.99
C ARG A 233 -4.55 11.28 -2.04
N THR A 234 -5.82 11.09 -1.71
CA THR A 234 -6.47 11.80 -0.61
C THR A 234 -6.61 10.90 0.63
N GLY A 235 -6.38 11.47 1.82
CA GLY A 235 -6.74 10.89 3.11
C GLY A 235 -5.89 9.76 3.70
N MET A 236 -4.90 9.17 3.00
CA MET A 236 -4.06 8.09 3.56
C MET A 236 -2.63 7.98 2.97
N LEU A 237 -1.95 6.86 3.25
CA LEU A 237 -0.53 6.58 2.97
C LEU A 237 -0.19 6.52 1.48
N CYS A 238 0.89 7.20 1.11
CA CYS A 238 1.32 7.25 -0.28
C CYS A 238 2.84 7.28 -0.43
N GLY A 239 3.36 6.41 -1.28
CA GLY A 239 4.78 6.35 -1.60
C GLY A 239 5.03 6.30 -3.09
N GLY A 240 6.19 6.80 -3.52
CA GLY A 240 6.57 6.77 -4.94
C GLY A 240 6.77 5.36 -5.48
N ILE A 241 7.23 4.42 -4.64
CA ILE A 241 7.38 3.00 -4.99
C ILE A 241 6.40 2.14 -4.20
N VAL A 242 6.41 2.26 -2.87
CA VAL A 242 5.58 1.46 -1.97
C VAL A 242 4.72 2.35 -1.08
N GLY A 243 3.42 2.12 -1.00
CA GLY A 243 2.55 2.87 -0.08
C GLY A 243 2.87 2.58 1.39
N MET A 244 2.80 1.31 1.77
CA MET A 244 3.15 0.83 3.11
C MET A 244 4.10 -0.38 3.01
N ASN A 245 5.22 -0.33 3.71
CA ASN A 245 6.15 -1.45 3.83
C ASN A 245 6.04 -2.09 5.23
N LEU A 246 5.72 -3.39 5.27
CA LEU A 246 5.58 -4.21 6.46
C LEU A 246 6.79 -5.15 6.55
N PHE A 247 7.63 -4.92 7.55
CA PHE A 247 8.71 -5.83 7.90
C PHE A 247 8.27 -6.79 9.00
N THR A 248 8.35 -8.10 8.74
CA THR A 248 7.88 -9.12 9.69
C THR A 248 8.98 -10.14 9.98
N LEU A 249 9.29 -10.39 11.27
CA LEU A 249 10.19 -11.47 11.70
C LEU A 249 9.48 -12.75 12.17
N SER A 250 8.18 -12.68 12.47
CA SER A 250 7.43 -13.74 13.17
C SER A 250 7.30 -15.06 12.39
N LYS A 251 7.61 -15.07 11.08
CA LYS A 251 7.50 -16.26 10.20
C LYS A 251 8.85 -16.90 9.82
N GLY A 252 9.94 -16.57 10.52
CA GLY A 252 11.24 -17.25 10.38
C GLY A 252 12.10 -16.81 9.19
N THR A 253 11.57 -15.97 8.27
CA THR A 253 12.35 -15.28 7.24
C THR A 253 11.97 -13.80 7.26
N PRO A 254 12.93 -12.86 7.37
CA PRO A 254 12.64 -11.43 7.27
C PRO A 254 12.02 -11.09 5.92
N THR A 255 10.86 -10.44 5.93
CA THR A 255 10.15 -9.96 4.73
C THR A 255 10.03 -8.44 4.76
N GLY A 256 9.64 -7.79 3.66
CA GLY A 256 9.42 -6.33 3.63
C GLY A 256 10.67 -5.52 3.29
N SER A 257 11.42 -5.96 2.28
CA SER A 257 12.63 -5.26 1.82
C SER A 257 12.39 -4.50 0.52
N ILE A 258 13.06 -3.35 0.38
CA ILE A 258 13.00 -2.47 -0.79
C ILE A 258 14.43 -2.04 -1.11
N THR A 259 14.93 -2.40 -2.30
CA THR A 259 16.34 -2.18 -2.64
C THR A 259 16.49 -1.64 -4.05
N ASN A 260 17.41 -0.69 -4.25
CA ASN A 260 17.78 -0.14 -5.56
C ASN A 260 16.57 0.37 -6.39
N CYS A 261 15.57 0.95 -5.72
CA CYS A 261 14.37 1.46 -6.38
C CYS A 261 14.45 2.97 -6.62
N THR A 262 13.86 3.44 -7.72
CA THR A 262 13.92 4.87 -8.09
C THR A 262 12.52 5.46 -8.30
N ASN A 263 12.15 6.47 -7.52
CA ASN A 263 10.96 7.25 -7.82
C ASN A 263 11.29 8.47 -8.68
N ASN A 264 10.72 8.55 -9.88
CA ASN A 264 10.69 9.77 -10.67
C ASN A 264 9.30 10.41 -10.77
N ALA A 265 8.27 9.78 -10.21
CA ALA A 265 6.90 10.27 -10.26
C ALA A 265 6.74 11.55 -9.42
N THR A 266 5.83 12.42 -9.85
CA THR A 266 5.31 13.48 -8.99
C THR A 266 4.27 12.89 -8.04
N ILE A 267 4.46 13.09 -6.75
CA ILE A 267 3.57 12.59 -5.69
C ILE A 267 2.81 13.76 -5.09
N THR A 268 1.48 13.66 -5.04
CA THR A 268 0.60 14.61 -4.37
C THR A 268 -0.27 13.89 -3.36
N CYS A 269 -0.11 14.21 -2.08
CA CYS A 269 -0.93 13.63 -1.01
C CYS A 269 -1.68 14.73 -0.29
N LEU A 270 -3.00 14.63 -0.31
CA LEU A 270 -3.89 15.60 0.32
C LEU A 270 -4.46 14.98 1.59
N ASN A 271 -4.03 15.49 2.74
CA ASN A 271 -4.55 15.07 4.04
C ASN A 271 -5.81 15.88 4.36
N ASP A 272 -6.74 15.32 5.12
CA ASP A 272 -7.89 16.07 5.65
C ASP A 272 -7.53 16.61 7.05
N ASP A 273 -7.69 17.93 7.23
CA ASP A 273 -7.39 18.73 8.43
C ASP A 273 -7.96 18.17 9.75
N THR A 274 -8.91 17.24 9.70
CA THR A 274 -9.57 16.71 10.89
C THR A 274 -9.01 15.39 11.42
N ARG A 275 -8.03 14.77 10.73
CA ARG A 275 -7.68 13.36 10.96
C ARG A 275 -6.23 13.16 11.44
N THR A 276 -6.02 13.25 12.75
CA THR A 276 -4.74 12.90 13.40
C THR A 276 -4.51 11.39 13.47
N MET A 277 -4.30 10.68 12.35
CA MET A 277 -3.69 9.33 12.35
C MET A 277 -3.02 8.98 11.00
N GLY A 278 -1.70 9.19 10.90
CA GLY A 278 -0.84 8.38 10.03
C GLY A 278 -0.41 8.95 8.67
N ASP A 279 -0.24 10.26 8.54
CA ASP A 279 0.22 10.93 7.32
C ASP A 279 1.63 10.46 6.90
N GLY A 280 1.69 9.47 6.00
CA GLY A 280 2.92 8.92 5.47
C GLY A 280 3.01 9.19 3.98
N THR A 281 3.61 10.33 3.61
CA THR A 281 4.01 10.64 2.24
C THR A 281 5.51 10.49 2.11
N GLY A 282 5.97 9.67 1.17
CA GLY A 282 7.40 9.49 0.97
C GLY A 282 7.79 9.21 -0.48
N GLY A 283 8.98 9.66 -0.86
CA GLY A 283 9.49 9.47 -2.22
C GLY A 283 9.66 8.01 -2.60
N ILE A 284 10.01 7.15 -1.64
CA ILE A 284 10.14 5.70 -1.87
C ILE A 284 9.00 4.96 -1.17
N VAL A 285 8.86 5.18 0.14
CA VAL A 285 7.85 4.51 0.97
C VAL A 285 7.00 5.55 1.69
N GLY A 286 5.68 5.41 1.64
CA GLY A 286 4.78 6.27 2.41
C GLY A 286 4.91 6.02 3.91
N ARG A 287 4.88 4.74 4.31
CA ARG A 287 5.14 4.33 5.70
C ARG A 287 5.85 2.99 5.80
N HIS A 288 6.85 2.91 6.68
CA HIS A 288 7.49 1.65 7.06
C HIS A 288 7.02 1.23 8.46
N GLN A 289 6.71 -0.05 8.63
CA GLN A 289 6.34 -0.64 9.92
C GLN A 289 7.10 -1.95 10.12
N THR A 290 7.50 -2.20 11.35
CA THR A 290 8.30 -3.36 11.76
C THR A 290 7.53 -4.13 12.83
N PHE A 291 7.34 -5.44 12.65
CA PHE A 291 6.53 -6.30 13.53
C PHE A 291 7.32 -7.48 14.07
N GLY A 292 6.94 -7.94 15.27
CA GLY A 292 7.47 -9.15 15.89
C GLY A 292 8.94 -9.04 16.33
N VAL A 293 9.46 -7.82 16.47
CA VAL A 293 10.82 -7.55 16.96
C VAL A 293 10.75 -6.87 18.31
N ASP A 294 11.62 -7.26 19.24
CA ASP A 294 11.80 -6.48 20.46
C ASP A 294 12.54 -5.18 20.13
N GLU A 295 12.33 -4.11 20.90
CA GLU A 295 12.97 -2.81 20.66
C GLU A 295 14.51 -2.89 20.65
N LYS A 296 15.08 -3.93 21.28
CA LYS A 296 16.52 -4.18 21.38
C LYS A 296 17.12 -4.87 20.14
N THR A 297 16.31 -5.54 19.33
CA THR A 297 16.73 -6.25 18.11
C THR A 297 16.64 -5.37 16.88
N ILE A 298 15.86 -4.27 16.92
CA ILE A 298 15.75 -3.28 15.84
C ILE A 298 17.11 -2.82 15.29
N PRO A 299 18.13 -2.47 16.12
CA PRO A 299 19.43 -2.01 15.61
C PRO A 299 20.26 -3.09 14.90
N THR A 300 19.87 -4.37 15.03
CA THR A 300 20.57 -5.52 14.45
C THR A 300 19.87 -6.10 13.23
N LEU A 301 18.73 -5.53 12.84
CA LEU A 301 17.99 -5.96 11.65
C LEU A 301 18.79 -5.59 10.39
N PRO A 302 18.68 -6.39 9.32
CA PRO A 302 19.20 -5.98 8.01
C PRO A 302 18.59 -4.63 7.59
N VAL A 303 19.27 -3.89 6.73
CA VAL A 303 18.69 -2.65 6.18
C VAL A 303 17.49 -3.03 5.31
N GLN A 304 16.31 -2.51 5.64
CA GLN A 304 15.06 -2.87 4.97
C GLN A 304 14.74 -2.02 3.75
N ILE A 305 15.31 -0.82 3.69
CA ILE A 305 15.18 0.09 2.55
C ILE A 305 16.59 0.60 2.25
N SER A 306 17.14 0.23 1.10
CA SER A 306 18.54 0.53 0.74
C SER A 306 18.70 0.92 -0.72
N ASP A 307 19.71 1.74 -1.01
CA ASP A 307 20.11 2.14 -2.37
C ASP A 307 18.98 2.76 -3.21
N CYS A 308 17.94 3.30 -2.57
CA CYS A 308 16.80 3.89 -3.26
C CYS A 308 16.99 5.40 -3.50
N THR A 309 16.47 5.89 -4.62
CA THR A 309 16.60 7.30 -5.04
C THR A 309 15.24 7.92 -5.33
N ASN A 310 14.97 9.10 -4.77
CA ASN A 310 13.82 9.92 -5.14
C ASN A 310 14.27 11.13 -5.97
N ASN A 311 13.90 11.15 -7.25
CA ASN A 311 14.05 12.30 -8.15
C ASN A 311 12.72 13.05 -8.35
N GLY A 312 11.60 12.42 -8.02
CA GLY A 312 10.26 12.96 -8.16
C GLY A 312 9.95 14.10 -7.18
N ALA A 313 9.09 15.02 -7.59
CA ALA A 313 8.55 16.05 -6.71
C ALA A 313 7.54 15.44 -5.73
N ILE A 314 7.54 15.94 -4.50
CA ILE A 314 6.62 15.49 -3.45
C ILE A 314 5.89 16.71 -2.90
N THR A 315 4.58 16.67 -2.96
CA THR A 315 3.69 17.66 -2.35
C THR A 315 2.81 16.95 -1.33
N SER A 316 2.92 17.34 -0.07
CA SER A 316 1.94 17.03 0.96
C SER A 316 1.25 18.32 1.36
N ALA A 317 -0.08 18.34 1.29
CA ALA A 317 -0.88 19.49 1.69
C ALA A 317 -2.04 19.01 2.54
N ILE A 318 -2.54 19.88 3.41
CA ILE A 318 -3.82 19.63 4.05
C ILE A 318 -4.89 20.25 3.16
N ALA A 319 -5.79 19.43 2.61
CA ALA A 319 -6.89 19.88 1.79
C ALA A 319 -7.80 20.75 2.63
N SER A 320 -8.06 21.97 2.16
CA SER A 320 -9.10 22.79 2.77
C SER A 320 -10.46 22.10 2.57
N PRO A 321 -11.42 22.21 3.50
CA PRO A 321 -12.71 21.52 3.42
C PRO A 321 -13.51 21.78 2.13
N GLU A 322 -13.19 22.85 1.39
CA GLU A 322 -13.84 23.24 0.13
C GLU A 322 -13.23 22.58 -1.13
N GLU A 323 -12.03 21.98 -1.01
CA GLU A 323 -11.31 21.34 -2.12
C GLU A 323 -11.58 19.84 -2.25
N LEU A 324 -12.38 19.26 -1.35
CA LEU A 324 -12.77 17.85 -1.39
C LEU A 324 -13.99 17.66 -2.32
N PRO A 325 -13.89 16.84 -3.39
CA PRO A 325 -15.05 16.50 -4.20
C PRO A 325 -16.08 15.77 -3.32
N GLY A 326 -17.22 16.43 -3.06
CA GLY A 326 -18.28 15.91 -2.20
C GLY A 326 -18.55 16.70 -0.91
N SER A 327 -17.86 17.82 -0.66
CA SER A 327 -18.20 18.71 0.47
C SER A 327 -19.54 19.42 0.25
N TRP A 328 -20.64 18.81 0.70
CA TRP A 328 -21.90 19.53 0.89
C TRP A 328 -21.68 20.63 1.95
N PRO A 329 -22.28 21.83 1.82
CA PRO A 329 -22.06 22.90 2.77
C PRO A 329 -22.49 22.44 4.16
N MET A 330 -21.54 22.29 5.08
CA MET A 330 -21.86 22.01 6.48
C MET A 330 -22.74 23.15 6.98
N ALA A 331 -24.01 22.81 7.28
CA ALA A 331 -24.91 23.71 7.98
C ALA A 331 -24.18 24.24 9.22
N SER A 332 -24.12 25.55 9.36
CA SER A 332 -23.55 26.21 10.52
C SER A 332 -24.35 25.83 11.78
N TRP A 333 -23.78 25.01 12.66
CA TRP A 333 -24.31 24.88 14.02
C TRP A 333 -23.78 26.08 14.80
N LYS A 334 -24.53 27.20 14.71
CA LYS A 334 -24.40 28.27 15.70
C LYS A 334 -24.80 27.69 17.04
N THR A 335 -23.86 27.72 17.98
CA THR A 335 -24.13 27.51 19.40
C THR A 335 -25.20 28.49 19.88
N ALA A 336 -26.27 27.93 20.44
CA ALA A 336 -27.20 28.61 21.34
C ALA A 336 -27.30 27.76 22.61
#